data_AF-A0A1I6PHX3-F1
#
_entry.id   AF-A0A1I6PHX3-F1
#
_cell.length_a   1.000
_cell.length_b   1.000
_cell.length_c   1.000
_cell.angle_alpha   90.00
_cell.angle_beta   90.00
_cell.angle_gamma   90.00
#
_symmetry.space_group_name_H-M   'P 1'
#
loop_
_entity.id
_entity.type
_entity.pdbx_description
1 polymer ?
#
loop_
_entity_poly.entity_id
_entity_poly.type
_entity_poly.pdbx_seq_one_letter_code
_entity_poly.pdbx_strand_id
1 'polypeptide(L)' 'MQIINVREHLEYKEKAIKYIQGKWANENSMKVYEDCITHSITTDNPLPIWYLMEDSGEIIGCAGLISNDFISRMDL' A
#
# COMPACT_ATOMS: atom_id res chain seq x y z
N MET A 1 -12.96 -7.28 12.72
CA MET A 1 -12.16 -6.11 12.31
C MET A 1 -10.76 -6.18 12.92
N GLN A 2 -9.73 -6.16 12.06
CA GLN A 2 -8.32 -6.06 12.44
C GLN A 2 -7.57 -5.13 11.48
N ILE A 3 -6.52 -4.48 11.98
CA ILE A 3 -5.59 -3.68 11.17
C ILE A 3 -4.34 -4.51 10.95
N ILE A 4 -3.94 -4.65 9.69
CA ILE A 4 -2.84 -5.50 9.26
C ILE A 4 -1.72 -4.60 8.75
N ASN A 5 -0.55 -4.69 9.37
CA ASN A 5 0.67 -4.06 8.88
C ASN A 5 1.28 -4.93 7.77
N VAL A 6 1.29 -4.43 6.54
CA VAL A 6 1.75 -5.19 5.36
C VAL A 6 3.23 -5.55 5.46
N ARG A 7 4.02 -4.76 6.18
CA ARG A 7 5.45 -5.02 6.40
C ARG A 7 5.72 -6.19 7.35
N GLU A 8 4.82 -6.41 8.30
CA GLU A 8 4.92 -7.52 9.27
C GLU A 8 4.22 -8.79 8.76
N HIS A 9 3.27 -8.63 7.84
CA HIS A 9 2.43 -9.69 7.28
C HIS A 9 2.55 -9.75 5.76
N LEU A 10 3.64 -10.34 5.27
CA LEU A 10 3.99 -10.38 3.84
C LEU A 10 2.97 -11.16 2.99
N GLU A 11 2.23 -12.09 3.60
CA GLU A 11 1.12 -12.81 2.99
C GLU A 11 -0.02 -11.88 2.53
N TYR A 12 -0.07 -10.65 3.05
CA TYR A 12 -1.02 -9.62 2.64
C TYR A 12 -0.48 -8.66 1.58
N LYS A 13 0.79 -8.77 1.16
CA LYS A 13 1.41 -7.86 0.18
C LYS A 13 0.60 -7.76 -1.12
N GLU A 14 0.27 -8.89 -1.74
CA GLU A 14 -0.47 -8.91 -3.01
C GLU A 14 -1.90 -8.36 -2.86
N LYS A 15 -2.55 -8.67 -1.72
CA LYS A 15 -3.87 -8.10 -1.39
C LYS A 15 -3.78 -6.58 -1.23
N ALA A 16 -2.72 -6.08 -0.60
CA ALA A 16 -2.50 -4.66 -0.39
C ALA A 16 -2.29 -3.91 -1.70
N ILE A 17 -1.40 -4.42 -2.56
CA ILE A 17 -1.13 -3.85 -3.89
C ILE A 17 -2.42 -3.73 -4.67
N LYS A 18 -3.16 -4.84 -4.82
CA LYS A 18 -4.41 -4.86 -5.59
C LYS A 18 -5.48 -3.92 -5.02
N TYR A 19 -5.64 -3.90 -3.69
CA TYR A 19 -6.65 -3.07 -3.05
C TYR A 19 -6.32 -1.58 -3.21
N ILE A 20 -5.08 -1.18 -2.91
CA ILE A 20 -4.62 0.21 -2.98
C ILE A 20 -4.65 0.73 -4.41
N GLN A 21 -4.17 -0.08 -5.37
CA GLN A 21 -4.26 0.26 -6.80
C GLN A 21 -5.70 0.48 -7.24
N GLY A 22 -6.63 -0.38 -6.81
CA GLY A 22 -8.05 -0.23 -7.11
C GLY A 22 -8.72 1.01 -6.50
N LYS A 23 -8.08 1.69 -5.53
CA LYS A 23 -8.59 2.92 -4.93
C LYS A 23 -7.95 4.19 -5.49
N TRP A 24 -6.65 4.17 -5.73
CA TRP A 24 -5.89 5.40 -6.03
C TRP A 24 -5.01 5.32 -7.28
N ALA A 25 -4.81 4.15 -7.89
CA ALA A 25 -4.01 4.05 -9.10
C ALA A 25 -4.83 4.32 -10.36
N ASN A 26 -4.12 4.83 -11.36
CA ASN A 26 -4.50 4.89 -12.77
C ASN A 26 -3.46 4.09 -13.58
N GLU A 27 -3.65 3.97 -14.90
CA GLU A 27 -2.76 3.18 -15.77
C GLU A 27 -1.28 3.55 -15.64
N ASN A 28 -0.98 4.84 -15.43
CA ASN A 28 0.39 5.35 -15.30
C ASN A 28 0.99 5.12 -13.90
N SER A 29 0.17 5.05 -12.85
CA SER A 29 0.61 4.97 -11.45
C SER A 29 0.54 3.56 -10.85
N MET A 30 -0.03 2.57 -11.55
CA MET A 30 -0.10 1.17 -11.10
C MET A 30 1.25 0.67 -10.57
N LYS A 31 2.29 0.84 -11.39
CA LYS A 31 3.64 0.36 -11.08
C LYS A 31 4.28 1.13 -9.92
N VAL A 32 3.95 2.41 -9.76
CA VAL A 32 4.45 3.25 -8.66
C VAL A 32 3.96 2.72 -7.31
N TYR A 33 2.68 2.34 -7.21
CA TYR A 33 2.14 1.74 -5.98
C TYR A 33 2.76 0.36 -5.71
N GLU A 34 2.89 -0.49 -6.73
CA GLU A 34 3.51 -1.81 -6.59
C GLU A 34 4.96 -1.72 -6.10
N ASP A 35 5.77 -0.89 -6.76
CA ASP A 35 7.17 -0.68 -6.42
C ASP A 35 7.29 -0.10 -5.01
N CYS A 36 6.44 0.86 -4.65
CA CYS A 36 6.50 1.49 -3.34
C CYS A 36 6.09 0.53 -2.21
N ILE A 37 5.00 -0.23 -2.36
CA ILE A 37 4.58 -1.22 -1.37
C ILE A 37 5.65 -2.32 -1.24
N THR A 38 6.19 -2.79 -2.35
CA THR A 38 7.25 -3.81 -2.34
C THR A 38 8.53 -3.30 -1.66
N HIS A 39 8.94 -2.07 -1.95
CA HIS A 39 10.12 -1.46 -1.33
C HIS A 39 9.90 -1.15 0.16
N SER A 40 8.68 -0.78 0.56
CA SER A 40 8.32 -0.51 1.97
C SER A 40 8.58 -1.68 2.92
N ILE A 41 8.53 -2.90 2.37
CA ILE A 41 8.73 -4.15 3.09
C ILE A 41 10.22 -4.40 3.36
N THR A 42 11.08 -4.07 2.40
CA THR A 42 12.49 -4.45 2.41
C THR A 42 13.41 -3.35 2.94
N THR A 43 12.95 -2.10 2.96
CA THR A 43 13.74 -0.96 3.43
C THR A 43 13.81 -0.89 4.95
N ASP A 44 14.98 -0.59 5.54
CA ASP A 44 15.10 -0.33 6.98
C ASP A 44 14.49 1.02 7.40
N ASN A 45 14.12 1.86 6.42
CA ASN A 45 13.46 3.14 6.69
C ASN A 45 12.09 2.89 7.34
N PRO A 46 11.71 3.63 8.40
CA PRO A 46 10.37 3.54 9.00
C PRO A 46 9.23 3.94 8.05
N LEU A 47 9.50 4.58 6.91
CA LEU A 47 8.49 4.89 5.91
C LEU A 47 8.99 4.56 4.50
N PRO A 48 8.08 4.20 3.57
CA PRO A 48 6.62 4.14 3.71
C PRO A 48 6.14 2.90 4.50
N ILE A 49 4.93 2.96 5.08
CA ILE A 49 4.23 1.81 5.71
C ILE A 49 2.79 1.78 5.20
N TRP A 50 2.28 0.56 4.98
CA TRP A 50 0.94 0.33 4.47
C TRP A 50 0.15 -0.58 5.42
N TYR A 51 -1.13 -0.24 5.57
CA TYR A 51 -2.07 -0.95 6.41
C TYR A 51 -3.31 -1.36 5.64
N LEU A 52 -3.85 -2.53 5.97
CA LEU A 52 -5.18 -2.97 5.55
C LEU A 52 -6.10 -3.11 6.74
N MET A 53 -7.38 -2.82 6.54
CA MET A 53 -8.44 -3.16 7.49
C MET A 53 -9.19 -4.37 6.96
N GLU A 54 -9.15 -5.47 7.70
CA GLU A 54 -9.87 -6.69 7.38
C GLU A 54 -11.03 -6.92 8.35
N ASP A 55 -12.19 -7.30 7.81
CA ASP A 55 -13.32 -7.77 8.59
C ASP A 55 -13.86 -9.09 8.01
N SER A 56 -13.90 -10.13 8.84
CA SER A 56 -14.39 -11.46 8.44
C SER A 56 -13.76 -12.03 7.15
N GLY A 57 -12.48 -11.74 6.90
CA GLY A 57 -11.74 -12.19 5.71
C GLY A 57 -11.86 -11.27 4.49
N GLU A 58 -12.62 -10.17 4.58
CA GLU A 58 -12.77 -9.16 3.55
C GLU A 58 -11.93 -7.91 3.87
N ILE A 59 -11.20 -7.39 2.88
CA ILE A 59 -10.49 -6.11 3.02
C ILE A 59 -11.49 -4.96 2.82
N ILE A 60 -11.78 -4.23 3.89
CA ILE A 60 -12.78 -3.15 3.90
C ILE A 60 -12.15 -1.75 3.88
N GLY A 61 -10.83 -1.65 4.03
CA GLY A 61 -10.13 -0.36 3.96
C GLY A 61 -8.61 -0.50 3.90
N CYS A 62 -7.94 0.62 3.68
CA CYS A 62 -6.48 0.72 3.69
C CYS A 62 -6.01 2.10 4.17
N ALA A 63 -4.79 2.18 4.67
CA ALA A 63 -4.10 3.43 4.97
C ALA A 63 -2.63 3.33 4.55
N GLY A 64 -2.09 4.42 4.00
CA GLY A 64 -0.67 4.55 3.69
C GLY A 64 -0.06 5.68 4.50
N LEU A 65 1.03 5.40 5.20
CA LEU A 65 1.90 6.42 5.79
C LEU A 65 3.11 6.55 4.87
N ILE A 66 3.23 7.69 4.23
CA ILE A 66 4.27 7.97 3.23
C ILE A 66 4.90 9.33 3.55
N SER A 67 6.20 9.47 3.27
CA SER A 67 6.93 10.70 3.56
C SER A 67 6.53 11.87 2.66
N ASN A 68 6.02 11.58 1.46
CA ASN A 68 5.49 12.54 0.50
C ASN A 68 4.31 11.91 -0.26
N ASP A 69 3.36 12.73 -0.70
CA ASP A 69 2.23 12.27 -1.50
C ASP A 69 2.67 11.87 -2.93
N PHE A 70 2.22 10.72 -3.42
CA PHE A 70 2.43 10.30 -4.82
C PHE A 70 1.79 11.28 -5.81
N ILE A 71 0.77 12.03 -5.40
CA ILE A 71 0.03 13.00 -6.21
C ILE A 71 0.84 14.30 -6.43
N SER A 72 1.89 14.54 -5.64
CA SER A 72 2.74 15.73 -5.80
C SER A 72 3.69 15.65 -7.01
N ARG A 73 3.70 14.51 -7.73
CA ARG A 73 4.37 14.33 -9.01
C ARG A 73 3.38 14.63 -10.14
N MET A 74 3.34 15.90 -10.56
CA MET A 74 2.59 16.37 -11.74
C MET A 74 3.08 15.73 -13.08
N ASP A 75 4.05 14.81 -13.04
CA ASP A 75 4.55 14.05 -14.18
C ASP A 75 3.90 12.65 -14.37
N LEU A 76 2.85 12.32 -13.62
CA LEU A 76 2.03 11.09 -13.76
C LEU A 76 0.64 11.35 -14.36
#